data_AF-A0A3N6E8K3-F1
#
_entry.id   AF-A0A3N6E8K3-F1
#
_cell.length_a   1.000
_cell.length_b   1.000
_cell.length_c   1.000
_cell.angle_alpha   90.00
_cell.angle_beta   90.00
_cell.angle_gamma   90.00
#
_symmetry.space_group_name_H-M   'P 1'
#
loop_
_entity.id
_entity.type
_entity.pdbx_description
1 polymer ?
#
loop_
_entity_poly.entity_id
_entity_poly.type
_entity_poly.pdbx_seq_one_letter_code
_entity_poly.pdbx_strand_id
1 'polypeptide(L)' 'MTDAPEPSPIRKLPGLESLTWDQAAGRACVWCKRPLTVGALPAGVIQGCDGVHVLDTEVWAGPCCALPETESSL' A
#
# COMPACT_ATOMS: atom_id res chain seq x y z
N MET A 1 17.59 10.00 27.43
CA MET A 1 17.64 9.16 26.22
C MET A 1 16.22 9.11 25.71
N THR A 2 15.90 9.98 24.74
CA THR A 2 14.55 10.09 24.20
C THR A 2 14.30 8.84 23.38
N ASP A 3 13.32 8.04 23.78
CA ASP A 3 12.78 6.94 22.99
C ASP A 3 12.32 7.53 21.64
N ALA A 4 12.97 7.12 20.56
CA ALA A 4 12.48 7.45 19.22
C ALA A 4 11.18 6.65 19.03
N PRO A 5 10.09 7.25 18.50
CA PRO A 5 8.87 6.49 18.27
C PRO A 5 9.20 5.27 17.42
N GLU A 6 8.86 4.07 17.92
CA GLU A 6 9.03 2.84 17.16
C GLU A 6 8.38 3.01 15.78
N PRO A 7 9.08 2.64 14.69
CA PRO A 7 8.49 2.73 13.36
C PRO A 7 7.24 1.85 13.36
N SER A 8 6.09 2.45 13.02
CA SER A 8 4.83 1.73 12.86
C SER A 8 5.07 0.48 12.02
N PRO A 9 4.46 -0.68 12.34
CA PRO A 9 4.75 -1.93 11.64
C PRO A 9 4.49 -1.72 10.15
N ILE A 10 5.57 -1.66 9.37
CA ILE A 10 5.49 -1.46 7.92
C ILE A 10 4.72 -2.65 7.37
N ARG A 11 3.45 -2.44 7.01
CA ARG A 11 2.60 -3.49 6.47
C ARG A 11 3.23 -3.95 5.16
N LYS A 12 3.66 -5.21 5.13
CA LYS A 12 4.32 -5.79 3.95
C LYS A 12 3.42 -5.67 2.72
N LEU A 13 4.00 -5.24 1.60
CA LEU A 13 3.29 -5.23 0.32
C LEU A 13 3.09 -6.67 -0.18
N PRO A 14 1.92 -6.96 -0.78
CA PRO A 14 1.71 -8.23 -1.49
C PRO A 14 2.65 -8.37 -2.68
N GLY A 15 2.81 -9.59 -3.19
CA GLY A 15 3.54 -9.85 -4.45
C GLY A 15 2.73 -9.41 -5.67
N LEU A 16 3.43 -9.05 -6.76
CA LEU A 16 2.80 -8.53 -7.99
C LEU A 16 1.80 -9.54 -8.58
N GLU A 17 2.15 -10.82 -8.55
CA GLU A 17 1.36 -11.95 -9.02
C GLU A 17 0.04 -12.16 -8.26
N SER A 18 -0.06 -11.59 -7.07
CA SER A 18 -1.25 -11.71 -6.22
C SER A 18 -2.22 -10.55 -6.36
N LEU A 19 -1.83 -9.48 -7.08
CA LEU A 19 -2.68 -8.33 -7.30
C LEU A 19 -3.80 -8.64 -8.28
N THR A 20 -4.97 -8.08 -8.03
CA THR A 20 -5.96 -7.91 -9.10
C THR A 20 -5.52 -6.80 -10.04
N TRP A 21 -6.07 -6.79 -11.26
CA TRP A 21 -5.80 -5.73 -12.23
C TRP A 21 -6.10 -4.33 -11.66
N ASP A 22 -7.21 -4.18 -10.93
CA ASP A 22 -7.56 -2.89 -10.31
C ASP A 22 -6.54 -2.43 -9.26
N GLN A 23 -5.93 -3.36 -8.52
CA GLN A 23 -4.89 -3.01 -7.55
C GLN A 23 -3.61 -2.58 -8.25
N ALA A 24 -3.20 -3.30 -9.30
CA ALA A 24 -2.03 -2.97 -10.10
C ALA A 24 -2.21 -1.64 -10.88
N ALA A 25 -3.44 -1.32 -11.29
CA ALA A 25 -3.77 -0.07 -11.97
C ALA A 25 -3.98 1.12 -11.02
N GLY A 26 -3.78 0.96 -9.70
CA GLY A 26 -4.00 2.01 -8.71
C GLY A 26 -5.47 2.40 -8.50
N ARG A 27 -6.42 1.54 -8.90
CA ARG A 27 -7.87 1.77 -8.76
C ARG A 27 -8.48 1.13 -7.52
N ALA A 28 -7.77 0.19 -6.90
CA ALA A 28 -8.20 -0.49 -5.69
C ALA A 28 -7.09 -0.53 -4.65
N CYS A 29 -7.48 -0.49 -3.38
CA CYS A 29 -6.55 -0.56 -2.25
C CYS A 29 -5.71 -1.85 -2.33
N VAL A 30 -4.39 -1.71 -2.24
CA VAL A 30 -3.44 -2.82 -2.35
C VAL A 30 -3.68 -3.93 -1.32
N TRP A 31 -4.29 -3.63 -0.17
CA TRP A 31 -4.59 -4.62 0.87
C TRP A 31 -6.04 -5.12 0.87
N CYS A 32 -7.02 -4.23 0.83
CA CYS A 32 -8.43 -4.60 1.04
C CYS A 32 -9.28 -4.68 -0.24
N LYS A 33 -8.69 -4.42 -1.42
CA LYS A 33 -9.34 -4.46 -2.75
C LYS A 33 -10.51 -3.50 -2.95
N ARG A 34 -10.84 -2.65 -1.97
CA ARG A 34 -11.90 -1.65 -2.11
C ARG A 34 -11.50 -0.59 -3.15
N PRO A 35 -12.45 -0.09 -3.96
CA PRO A 35 -12.18 0.99 -4.90
C PRO A 35 -11.57 2.21 -4.21
N LEU A 36 -10.54 2.77 -4.83
CA LEU A 36 -9.94 4.02 -4.43
C LEU A 36 -10.70 5.16 -5.10
N THR A 37 -10.96 6.19 -4.30
CA THR A 37 -11.58 7.43 -4.77
C THR A 37 -10.70 8.59 -4.33
N VAL A 38 -11.18 9.44 -3.44
CA VAL A 38 -10.42 10.56 -2.87
C VAL A 38 -9.66 10.09 -1.62
N GLY A 39 -8.46 10.64 -1.42
CA GLY A 39 -7.66 10.38 -0.22
C GLY A 39 -6.86 9.07 -0.24
N ALA A 40 -6.64 8.48 -1.41
CA ALA A 40 -5.66 7.41 -1.55
C ALA A 40 -4.25 7.95 -1.28
N LEU A 41 -3.43 7.14 -0.60
CA LEU A 41 -2.05 7.45 -0.27
C LEU A 41 -1.12 6.43 -0.95
N PRO A 42 0.09 6.87 -1.35
CA PRO A 42 1.09 5.95 -1.90
C PRO A 42 1.47 4.91 -0.85
N ALA A 43 1.36 3.63 -1.20
CA ALA A 43 1.72 2.52 -0.32
C ALA A 43 3.13 1.98 -0.61
N GLY A 44 3.64 2.19 -1.83
CA GLY A 44 4.99 1.86 -2.24
C GLY A 44 5.07 1.39 -3.68
N VAL A 45 6.20 0.77 -4.04
CA VAL A 45 6.44 0.17 -5.35
C VAL A 45 6.68 -1.33 -5.16
N ILE A 46 5.91 -2.16 -5.85
CA ILE A 46 6.19 -3.59 -5.95
C ILE A 46 7.09 -3.78 -7.15
N GLN A 47 8.28 -4.33 -6.91
CA GLN A 47 9.22 -4.64 -7.97
C GLN A 47 8.81 -5.92 -8.69
N GLY A 48 8.90 -5.92 -10.02
CA GLY A 48 8.53 -7.07 -10.83
C GLY A 48 9.20 -7.07 -12.19
N CYS A 49 9.37 -8.25 -12.76
CA CYS A 49 9.86 -8.42 -14.12
C CYS A 49 9.20 -9.60 -14.83
N ASP A 50 9.06 -9.48 -16.15
CA ASP A 50 8.71 -10.58 -17.04
C ASP A 50 9.72 -10.62 -18.20
N GLY A 51 10.66 -11.56 -18.11
CA GLY A 51 11.84 -11.59 -18.96
C GLY A 51 12.65 -10.30 -18.86
N VAL A 52 12.72 -9.54 -19.96
CA VAL A 52 13.43 -8.26 -20.04
C VAL A 52 12.55 -7.05 -19.70
N HIS A 53 11.25 -7.25 -19.50
CA HIS A 53 10.31 -6.18 -19.22
C HIS A 53 10.26 -5.90 -17.72
N VAL A 54 10.48 -4.64 -17.35
CA VAL A 54 10.26 -4.15 -15.98
C VAL A 54 8.75 -3.93 -15.78
N LEU A 55 8.21 -4.52 -14.72
CA LEU A 55 6.80 -4.48 -14.33
C LEU A 55 6.62 -3.85 -12.94
N ASP A 56 7.58 -3.02 -12.54
CA ASP A 56 7.48 -2.25 -11.30
C ASP A 56 6.15 -1.50 -11.27
N THR A 57 5.41 -1.70 -10.18
CA THR A 57 4.04 -1.23 -10.04
C THR A 57 3.92 -0.36 -8.81
N GLU A 58 3.61 0.91 -9.01
CA GLU A 58 3.20 1.80 -7.92
C GLU A 58 1.83 1.38 -7.38
N VAL A 59 1.76 1.16 -6.08
CA VAL A 59 0.53 0.70 -5.42
C VAL A 59 0.04 1.70 -4.39
N TRP A 60 -1.28 1.72 -4.23
CA TRP A 60 -2.00 2.74 -3.50
C TRP A 60 -2.89 2.12 -2.43
N ALA A 61 -3.09 2.85 -1.34
CA ALA A 61 -3.95 2.42 -0.25
C ALA A 61 -4.98 3.50 0.07
N GLY A 62 -6.21 3.06 0.34
CA GLY A 62 -7.25 3.96 0.79
C GLY A 62 -7.10 4.28 2.29
N PRO A 63 -7.81 5.30 2.81
CA PRO A 63 -7.76 5.67 4.22
C PRO A 63 -8.01 4.50 5.18
N CYS A 64 -8.85 3.53 4.77
CA CYS A 64 -9.13 2.31 5.53
C CYS A 64 -7.94 1.39 5.80
N CYS A 65 -6.80 1.60 5.14
CA CYS A 65 -5.59 0.77 5.32
C CYS A 65 -4.30 1.58 5.38
N ALA A 66 -4.33 2.87 5.01
CA ALA A 66 -3.16 3.73 4.97
C ALA A 66 -2.95 4.55 6.25
N LEU A 67 -4.02 4.80 7.01
CA LEU A 67 -3.89 5.52 8.27
C LEU A 67 -3.44 4.52 9.35
N PRO A 68 -2.34 4.80 10.08
CA PRO A 68 -2.13 4.13 11.35
C PRO A 68 -3.36 4.43 12.21
N GLU A 69 -3.75 3.49 13.06
CA GLU A 69 -4.82 3.70 14.03
C GLU A 69 -4.43 4.95 14.83
N THR A 70 -4.97 6.11 14.47
CA THR A 70 -4.78 7.30 15.26
C THR A 70 -5.39 6.93 16.60
N GLU A 71 -4.55 6.86 17.62
CA GLU A 71 -4.95 6.83 19.02
C GLU A 71 -6.07 7.87 19.17
N SER A 72 -7.31 7.39 19.16
CA SER A 72 -8.47 8.13 19.66
C SER A 72 -8.28 8.19 21.17
N SER A 73 -7.37 9.03 21.62
CA SER A 73 -7.32 9.48 23.00
C SER A 73 -8.13 10.78 23.08
N LEU A 74 -9.43 10.60 23.35
CA LEU A 74 -10.23 11.56 24.10
C LEU A 74 -10.08 11.25 25.60
#